data_AF-A0A800INB3-F1
#
_entry.id   AF-A0A800INB3-F1
#
_cell.length_a   1.000
_cell.length_b   1.000
_cell.length_c   1.000
_cell.angle_alpha   90.00
_cell.angle_beta   90.00
_cell.angle_gamma   90.00
#
_symmetry.space_group_name_H-M   'P 1'
#
loop_
_entity.id
_entity.type
_entity.pdbx_description
1 polymer ?
#
loop_
_entity_poly.entity_id
_entity_poly.type
_entity_poly.pdbx_seq_one_letter_code
_entity_poly.pdbx_strand_id
1 'polypeptide(L)'
;MQMLSDDVIKAQMGNLLDKTDFDWGGKYEGKVRDNYVVDGKRVIITTDRISAFDRVLCAIPFKGQVLNQTAAFWFEQTRHIVPNHVLSVPDPNVLVAKECVLIPVEMVVRGYLTGVTTT
;
A
#
# COMPACT_ATOMS: atom_id res chain seq x y z
N MET A 1 24.90 -11.99 -5.32
CA MET A 1 23.51 -11.52 -5.58
C MET A 1 23.30 -11.58 -7.09
N GLN A 2 22.43 -12.46 -7.57
CA GLN A 2 22.16 -12.59 -9.01
C GLN A 2 21.13 -11.52 -9.40
N MET A 3 21.48 -10.70 -10.40
CA MET A 3 20.59 -9.67 -10.93
C MET A 3 19.59 -10.33 -11.90
N LEU A 4 18.34 -9.88 -11.91
CA LEU A 4 17.35 -10.31 -12.90
C LEU A 4 17.76 -9.79 -14.29
N SER A 5 17.52 -10.59 -15.33
CA SER A 5 17.76 -10.15 -16.71
C SER A 5 16.65 -9.21 -17.20
N ASP A 6 16.97 -8.36 -18.18
CA ASP A 6 16.01 -7.46 -18.82
C ASP A 6 14.80 -8.21 -19.40
N ASP A 7 15.02 -9.40 -19.95
CA ASP A 7 13.94 -10.21 -20.53
C ASP A 7 12.95 -10.67 -19.46
N VAL A 8 13.46 -11.06 -18.28
CA VAL A 8 12.61 -11.41 -17.13
C VAL A 8 11.80 -10.20 -16.70
N ILE A 9 12.42 -9.01 -16.60
CA ILE A 9 11.75 -7.77 -16.19
C ILE A 9 10.66 -7.39 -17.21
N LYS A 10 11.00 -7.39 -18.51
CA LYS A 10 10.06 -7.05 -19.60
C LYS A 10 8.87 -8.01 -19.63
N ALA A 11 9.10 -9.29 -19.35
CA ALA A 11 8.03 -10.29 -19.29
C ALA A 11 6.98 -9.98 -18.20
N GLN A 12 7.32 -9.18 -17.17
CA GLN A 12 6.37 -8.84 -16.10
C GLN A 12 5.54 -7.59 -16.36
N MET A 13 5.79 -6.84 -17.44
CA MET A 13 5.10 -5.57 -17.71
C MET A 13 3.58 -5.74 -17.89
N GLY A 14 3.12 -6.92 -18.32
CA GLY A 14 1.68 -7.23 -18.43
C GLY A 14 0.97 -7.45 -17.10
N ASN A 15 1.70 -7.55 -15.99
CA ASN A 15 1.15 -7.85 -14.65
C ASN A 15 0.97 -6.60 -13.78
N LEU A 16 1.00 -5.42 -14.38
CA LEU A 16 0.85 -4.14 -13.68
C LEU A 16 -0.58 -3.96 -13.15
N LEU A 17 -0.69 -3.67 -11.86
CA LEU A 17 -1.94 -3.16 -11.27
C LEU A 17 -1.85 -1.64 -11.11
N ASP A 18 -2.30 -0.90 -12.12
CA ASP A 18 -2.25 0.56 -12.13
C ASP A 18 -3.47 1.20 -11.47
N LYS A 19 -4.66 0.60 -11.55
CA LYS A 19 -5.90 1.05 -10.91
C LYS A 19 -6.90 -0.08 -10.75
N THR A 20 -7.93 0.17 -9.95
CA THR A 20 -9.11 -0.68 -9.79
C THR A 20 -10.37 0.14 -9.99
N ASP A 21 -11.39 -0.46 -10.60
CA ASP A 21 -12.66 0.19 -10.91
C ASP A 21 -13.84 -0.70 -10.49
N PHE A 22 -13.86 -1.09 -9.21
CA PHE A 22 -14.94 -1.92 -8.66
C PHE A 22 -16.17 -1.06 -8.31
N ASP A 23 -17.35 -1.59 -8.60
CA ASP A 23 -18.64 -0.95 -8.27
C ASP A 23 -19.10 -1.30 -6.85
N TRP A 24 -18.24 -1.04 -5.87
CA TRP A 24 -18.54 -1.29 -4.45
C TRP A 24 -18.95 -0.03 -3.69
N GLY A 25 -18.87 1.14 -4.34
CA GLY A 25 -19.10 2.43 -3.70
C GLY A 25 -17.96 2.87 -2.78
N GLY A 26 -17.97 4.16 -2.42
CA GLY A 26 -16.99 4.73 -1.49
C GLY A 26 -15.53 4.70 -1.99
N LYS A 27 -15.31 4.66 -3.32
CA LYS A 27 -13.97 4.66 -3.90
C LYS A 27 -13.25 5.97 -3.55
N TYR A 28 -12.08 5.83 -2.94
CA TYR A 28 -11.10 6.91 -2.77
C TYR A 28 -9.76 6.48 -3.37
N GLU A 29 -9.37 7.17 -4.43
CA GLU A 29 -8.10 6.95 -5.12
C GLU A 29 -7.02 7.84 -4.51
N GLY A 30 -6.07 7.21 -3.83
CA GLY A 30 -4.84 7.87 -3.38
C GLY A 30 -3.73 7.70 -4.41
N LYS A 31 -2.58 8.34 -4.16
CA LYS A 31 -1.39 8.27 -5.03
C LYS A 31 -0.98 6.83 -5.39
N VAL A 32 -1.04 5.91 -4.41
CA VAL A 32 -0.56 4.52 -4.57
C VAL A 32 -1.55 3.44 -4.09
N ARG A 33 -2.73 3.82 -3.60
CA ARG A 33 -3.74 2.86 -3.11
C ARG A 33 -5.12 3.28 -3.58
N ASP A 34 -5.92 2.31 -3.94
CA ASP A 34 -7.36 2.48 -4.15
C ASP A 34 -8.07 1.94 -2.91
N ASN A 35 -8.97 2.74 -2.34
CA ASN A 35 -9.66 2.38 -1.11
C ASN A 35 -11.16 2.33 -1.37
N TYR A 36 -11.83 1.36 -0.77
CA TYR A 36 -13.28 1.20 -0.84
C TYR A 36 -13.83 1.01 0.56
N VAL A 37 -15.12 1.32 0.75
CA VAL A 37 -15.85 1.01 1.97
C VAL A 37 -16.93 -0.01 1.63
N VAL A 38 -16.81 -1.21 2.18
CA VAL A 38 -17.70 -2.34 1.90
C VAL A 38 -18.17 -2.91 3.22
N ASP A 39 -19.48 -2.93 3.46
CA ASP A 39 -20.10 -3.44 4.70
C ASP A 39 -19.48 -2.88 5.99
N GLY A 40 -19.18 -1.57 6.01
CA GLY A 40 -18.56 -0.89 7.16
C GLY A 40 -17.08 -1.24 7.40
N LYS A 41 -16.44 -1.94 6.46
CA LYS A 41 -15.00 -2.25 6.47
C LYS A 41 -14.29 -1.47 5.38
N ARG A 42 -13.02 -1.16 5.63
CA ARG A 42 -12.14 -0.57 4.64
C ARG A 42 -11.46 -1.66 3.83
N VAL A 43 -11.59 -1.61 2.51
CA VAL A 43 -10.82 -2.45 1.60
C VAL A 43 -9.72 -1.58 0.98
N ILE A 44 -8.47 -1.89 1.29
CA ILE A 44 -7.30 -1.17 0.80
C ILE A 44 -6.63 -2.03 -0.26
N ILE A 45 -6.57 -1.52 -1.49
CA ILE A 45 -5.88 -2.18 -2.61
C ILE A 45 -4.60 -1.40 -2.88
N THR A 46 -3.46 -2.02 -2.62
CA THR A 46 -2.15 -1.41 -2.87
C THR A 46 -1.76 -1.64 -4.32
N THR A 47 -1.66 -0.56 -5.09
CA THR A 47 -1.35 -0.57 -6.52
C THR A 47 0.15 -0.57 -6.79
N ASP A 48 0.52 -0.82 -8.03
CA ASP A 48 1.90 -0.76 -8.51
C ASP A 48 2.37 0.67 -8.81
N ARG A 49 1.48 1.68 -8.73
CA ARG A 49 1.80 3.10 -8.90
C ARG A 49 2.85 3.57 -7.91
N ILE A 50 3.90 4.25 -8.38
CA ILE A 50 4.90 4.93 -7.54
C ILE A 50 4.80 6.43 -7.72
N SER A 51 4.95 7.17 -6.62
CA SER A 51 4.91 8.63 -6.63
C SER A 51 6.14 9.23 -5.95
N ALA A 52 6.63 10.34 -6.49
CA ALA A 52 7.60 11.21 -5.84
C ALA A 52 7.32 12.67 -6.25
N PHE A 53 7.76 13.64 -5.43
CA PHE A 53 7.53 15.07 -5.67
C PHE A 53 6.04 15.38 -5.95
N ASP A 54 5.16 14.78 -5.14
CA ASP A 54 3.71 14.90 -5.23
C ASP A 54 3.04 14.49 -6.55
N ARG A 55 3.74 13.71 -7.39
CA ARG A 55 3.20 13.21 -8.66
C ARG A 55 3.37 11.70 -8.78
N VAL A 56 2.40 11.04 -9.40
CA VAL A 56 2.54 9.65 -9.84
C VAL A 56 3.49 9.64 -11.03
N LEU A 57 4.55 8.83 -10.95
CA LEU A 57 5.63 8.79 -11.94
C LEU A 57 5.45 7.67 -12.96
N CYS A 58 5.19 6.47 -12.47
CA CYS A 58 4.99 5.26 -13.27
C CYS A 58 4.37 4.15 -12.39
N ALA A 59 4.32 2.92 -12.90
CA ALA A 59 4.00 1.74 -12.12
C ALA A 59 5.12 0.70 -12.24
N ILE A 60 5.37 -0.04 -11.16
CA ILE A 60 6.41 -1.07 -11.07
C ILE A 60 5.73 -2.41 -10.78
N PRO A 61 5.88 -3.45 -11.63
CA PRO A 61 5.17 -4.71 -11.46
C PRO A 61 5.39 -5.30 -10.06
N PHE A 62 4.30 -5.76 -9.45
CA PHE A 62 4.28 -6.42 -8.15
C PHE A 62 4.70 -5.57 -6.95
N LYS A 63 4.97 -4.27 -7.14
CA LYS A 63 5.30 -3.36 -6.03
C LYS A 63 4.16 -3.34 -4.99
N GLY A 64 2.92 -3.34 -5.45
CA GLY A 64 1.76 -3.36 -4.56
C GLY A 64 1.72 -4.59 -3.66
N GLN A 65 2.08 -5.76 -4.21
CA GLN A 65 2.15 -7.03 -3.47
C GLN A 65 3.20 -6.98 -2.38
N VAL A 66 4.43 -6.60 -2.76
CA VAL A 66 5.56 -6.51 -1.81
C VAL A 66 5.23 -5.56 -0.67
N LEU A 67 4.67 -4.38 -0.97
CA LEU A 67 4.37 -3.38 0.05
C LEU A 67 3.22 -3.79 0.96
N ASN A 68 2.16 -4.39 0.42
CA ASN A 68 1.02 -4.86 1.22
C ASN A 68 1.41 -6.03 2.13
N GLN A 69 2.18 -7.00 1.61
CA GLN A 69 2.69 -8.13 2.41
C GLN A 69 3.69 -7.67 3.48
N THR A 70 4.54 -6.70 3.16
CA THR A 70 5.45 -6.08 4.16
C THR A 70 4.67 -5.38 5.26
N ALA A 71 3.62 -4.63 4.90
CA ALA A 71 2.74 -4.00 5.89
C ALA A 71 2.04 -5.06 6.76
N ALA A 72 1.48 -6.10 6.15
CA ALA A 72 0.84 -7.22 6.87
C ALA A 72 1.79 -7.91 7.85
N PHE A 73 3.04 -8.17 7.44
CA PHE A 73 4.08 -8.70 8.32
C PHE A 73 4.27 -7.82 9.56
N TRP A 74 4.47 -6.51 9.38
CA TRP A 74 4.69 -5.60 10.51
C TRP A 74 3.47 -5.43 11.41
N PHE A 75 2.26 -5.43 10.85
CA PHE A 75 1.03 -5.42 11.65
C PHE A 75 0.91 -6.66 12.53
N GLU A 76 1.31 -7.84 12.05
CA GLU A 76 1.32 -9.05 12.87
C GLU A 76 2.43 -8.99 13.93
N GLN A 77 3.66 -8.63 13.55
CA GLN A 77 4.78 -8.55 14.50
C GLN A 77 4.50 -7.58 15.66
N THR A 78 3.78 -6.49 15.40
CA THR A 78 3.50 -5.44 16.40
C THR A 78 2.16 -5.59 17.11
N ARG A 79 1.37 -6.63 16.80
CA ARG A 79 0.02 -6.83 17.35
C ARG A 79 -0.03 -6.88 18.87
N HIS A 80 1.05 -7.33 19.51
CA HIS A 80 1.18 -7.41 20.97
C HIS A 80 1.45 -6.06 21.66
N ILE A 81 1.82 -5.02 20.90
CA ILE A 81 2.18 -3.69 21.41
C ILE A 81 0.94 -2.79 21.45
N VAL A 82 0.17 -2.75 20.36
CA VAL A 82 -1.02 -1.89 20.21
C VAL A 82 -2.04 -2.55 19.28
N PRO A 83 -3.36 -2.40 19.53
CA PRO A 83 -4.36 -2.84 18.58
C PRO A 83 -4.18 -2.13 17.23
N ASN A 84 -4.26 -2.89 16.14
CA ASN A 84 -4.23 -2.36 14.78
C ASN A 84 -5.55 -2.62 14.03
N HIS A 85 -5.67 -2.02 12.84
CA HIS A 85 -6.91 -2.05 12.07
C HIS A 85 -7.10 -3.29 11.20
N VAL A 86 -6.10 -4.18 11.08
CA VAL A 86 -6.13 -5.28 10.10
C VAL A 86 -7.16 -6.32 10.53
N LEU A 87 -7.99 -6.75 9.57
CA LEU A 87 -8.96 -7.85 9.75
C LEU A 87 -8.55 -9.09 8.96
N SER A 88 -8.10 -8.92 7.71
CA SER A 88 -7.59 -10.02 6.88
C SER A 88 -6.80 -9.50 5.68
N VAL A 89 -6.03 -10.40 5.04
CA VAL A 89 -5.26 -10.15 3.82
C VAL A 89 -5.62 -11.25 2.80
N PRO A 90 -6.76 -11.12 2.10
CA PRO A 90 -7.28 -12.18 1.23
C PRO A 90 -6.51 -12.33 -0.09
N ASP A 91 -5.72 -11.32 -0.47
CA ASP A 91 -4.93 -11.29 -1.70
C ASP A 91 -3.61 -10.53 -1.44
N PRO A 92 -2.50 -10.85 -2.14
CA PRO A 92 -1.23 -10.15 -1.98
C PRO A 92 -1.32 -8.63 -2.11
N ASN A 93 -2.25 -8.06 -2.88
CA ASN A 93 -2.46 -6.61 -3.02
C ASN A 93 -3.54 -6.04 -2.07
N VAL A 94 -4.31 -6.88 -1.37
CA VAL A 94 -5.52 -6.46 -0.65
C VAL A 94 -5.37 -6.60 0.86
N LEU A 95 -5.74 -5.54 1.58
CA LEU A 95 -5.90 -5.54 3.02
C LEU A 95 -7.31 -5.10 3.40
N VAL A 96 -8.02 -5.95 4.14
CA VAL A 96 -9.32 -5.62 4.73
C VAL A 96 -9.07 -5.13 6.15
N ALA A 97 -9.53 -3.92 6.46
CA ALA A 97 -9.35 -3.25 7.74
C ALA A 97 -10.67 -2.78 8.34
N LYS A 98 -10.65 -2.50 9.63
CA LYS A 98 -11.68 -1.73 10.32
C LYS A 98 -11.75 -0.33 9.70
N GLU A 99 -12.95 0.19 9.49
CA GLU A 99 -13.11 1.62 9.17
C GLU A 99 -12.77 2.44 10.42
N CYS A 100 -11.89 3.42 10.28
CA CYS A 100 -11.38 4.22 11.40
C CYS A 100 -11.54 5.71 11.13
N VAL A 101 -11.79 6.47 12.19
CA VAL A 101 -11.70 7.94 12.14
C VAL A 101 -10.22 8.32 12.28
N LEU A 102 -9.69 9.05 11.29
CA LEU A 102 -8.29 9.51 11.35
C LEU A 102 -8.12 10.61 12.39
N ILE A 103 -7.02 10.54 13.13
CA ILE A 103 -6.47 11.69 13.85
C ILE A 103 -5.59 12.44 12.84
N PRO A 104 -5.83 13.74 12.56
CA PRO A 104 -5.14 14.47 11.50
C PRO A 104 -3.72 14.89 11.92
N VAL A 105 -2.89 13.91 12.30
CA VAL A 105 -1.51 14.08 12.75
C VAL A 105 -0.63 13.02 12.11
N GLU A 106 0.51 13.42 11.57
CA GLU A 106 1.54 12.50 11.09
C GLU A 106 2.57 12.21 12.20
N MET A 107 2.67 10.95 12.60
CA MET A 107 3.61 10.50 13.64
C MET A 107 4.92 10.06 13.00
N VAL A 108 5.96 10.91 13.09
CA VAL A 108 7.29 10.64 12.50
C VAL A 108 8.30 10.30 13.59
N VAL A 109 8.94 9.13 13.49
CA VAL A 109 10.03 8.69 14.38
C VAL A 109 11.35 8.69 13.62
N ARG A 110 12.40 9.32 14.16
CA ARG A 110 13.73 9.45 13.52
C ARG A 110 14.81 8.79 14.37
N GLY A 111 15.36 7.67 13.88
CA GLY A 111 16.53 7.00 14.49
C GLY A 111 17.89 7.52 13.98
N TYR A 112 17.90 8.22 12.84
CA TYR A 112 19.09 8.78 12.20
C TYR A 112 18.76 10.16 11.59
N LEU A 113 19.76 11.03 11.47
CA LEU A 113 19.61 12.37 10.90
C LEU A 113 19.66 12.30 9.36
N THR A 114 18.51 12.54 8.72
CA THR A 114 18.36 12.59 7.25
C THR A 114 17.10 13.33 6.85
N GLY A 115 17.04 13.78 5.58
CA GLY A 115 15.91 14.48 4.98
C GLY A 115 15.71 15.92 5.50
N VAL A 116 14.51 16.46 5.29
CA VAL A 116 14.10 17.77 5.79
C VAL A 116 13.22 17.65 7.03
N THR A 117 13.23 18.67 7.88
CA THR A 117 12.39 18.78 9.09
C THR A 117 11.03 19.42 8.82
N THR A 118 10.85 20.06 7.67
CA THR A 118 9.54 20.54 7.20
C THR A 118 8.80 19.42 6.49
N THR A 119 7.86 18.80 7.21
CA THR A 119 6.77 17.96 6.68
C THR A 119 5.52 18.81 6.47
#